data_AF-A0A935CSB2-F1
#
_entry.id   AF-A0A935CSB2-F1
#
_cell.length_a   1.000
_cell.length_b   1.000
_cell.length_c   1.000
_cell.angle_alpha   90.00
_cell.angle_beta   90.00
_cell.angle_gamma   90.00
#
_symmetry.space_group_name_H-M   'P 1'
#
loop_
_entity.id
_entity.type
_entity.pdbx_description
1 polymer ?
#
loop_
_entity_poly.entity_id
_entity_poly.type
_entity_poly.pdbx_seq_one_letter_code
_entity_poly.pdbx_strand_id
1 'polypeptide(L)'
;MISKQDESMSGQQWFYADASRQQQGPVDSAALAQLWRDGRVDAATLLWREAQAGWQPLGGFGADFPWLSEVHSAPIPPPLPSHSPGIPTPPARSGMRMGAGCAIAVVAAFVGVMVIGILAAIALPAYQDYTKRALVMQQIVSAAPIKARISEAFARDGECPADLALESTDVPAGFSEVWTGRFEDGTCGAQFTFDEVARLPGVKDKKLWFWLDETGHQWKCSSDLDNRMLPANCRG
;
A
#
# COMPACT_ATOMS: atom_id res chain seq x y z
N MET A 1 -39.35 -8.24 13.25
CA MET A 1 -39.12 -7.12 12.30
C MET A 1 -38.17 -7.52 11.16
N ILE A 2 -38.24 -8.78 10.68
CA ILE A 2 -37.58 -9.28 9.46
C ILE A 2 -38.68 -9.37 8.40
N SER A 3 -38.91 -8.33 7.60
CA SER A 3 -39.78 -8.40 6.40
C SER A 3 -39.62 -7.17 5.49
N LYS A 4 -39.05 -6.05 5.95
CA LYS A 4 -39.03 -4.80 5.17
C LYS A 4 -37.80 -4.60 4.28
N GLN A 5 -36.75 -5.42 4.43
CA GLN A 5 -35.52 -5.33 3.62
C GLN A 5 -35.40 -6.40 2.53
N ASP A 6 -36.14 -7.51 2.64
CA ASP A 6 -36.10 -8.60 1.64
C ASP A 6 -36.83 -8.20 0.34
N GLU A 7 -37.91 -7.41 0.47
CA GLU A 7 -38.76 -6.96 -0.65
C GLU A 7 -38.10 -5.88 -1.54
N SER A 8 -37.06 -5.20 -1.05
CA SER A 8 -36.31 -4.18 -1.80
C SER A 8 -35.17 -4.79 -2.66
N MET A 9 -34.74 -6.01 -2.33
CA MET A 9 -33.55 -6.67 -2.91
C MET A 9 -33.89 -7.73 -3.97
N SER A 10 -35.15 -8.18 -4.03
CA SER A 10 -35.63 -9.18 -5.01
C SER A 10 -36.02 -8.55 -6.36
N GLY A 11 -36.16 -7.22 -6.43
CA GLY A 11 -36.44 -6.50 -7.68
C GLY A 11 -35.20 -5.98 -8.43
N GLN A 12 -33.99 -6.16 -7.87
CA GLN A 12 -32.76 -5.67 -8.49
C GLN A 12 -32.19 -6.71 -9.45
N GLN A 13 -32.10 -6.33 -10.72
CA GLN A 13 -31.53 -7.14 -11.79
C GLN A 13 -30.00 -7.02 -11.79
N TRP A 14 -29.33 -8.16 -11.67
CA TRP A 14 -27.88 -8.28 -11.69
C TRP A 14 -27.39 -8.97 -12.96
N PHE A 15 -26.25 -8.53 -13.46
CA PHE A 15 -25.53 -9.16 -14.56
C PHE A 15 -24.16 -9.59 -14.05
N TYR A 16 -23.70 -10.78 -14.43
CA TYR A 16 -22.37 -11.28 -14.06
C TYR A 16 -21.57 -11.69 -15.30
N ALA A 17 -20.25 -11.59 -15.23
CA ALA A 17 -19.35 -12.10 -16.26
C ALA A 17 -18.88 -13.51 -15.90
N ASP A 18 -19.15 -14.50 -16.75
CA ASP A 18 -18.70 -15.88 -16.51
C ASP A 18 -17.18 -16.06 -16.72
N ALA A 19 -16.66 -17.26 -16.45
CA ALA A 19 -15.24 -17.60 -16.64
C ALA A 19 -14.73 -17.41 -18.09
N SER A 20 -15.64 -17.35 -19.07
CA SER A 20 -15.32 -17.02 -20.47
C SER A 20 -15.45 -15.53 -20.79
N ARG A 21 -15.64 -14.68 -19.78
CA ARG A 21 -15.87 -13.22 -19.86
C ARG A 21 -17.09 -12.85 -20.71
N GLN A 22 -18.08 -13.74 -20.80
CA GLN A 22 -19.37 -13.43 -21.42
C GLN A 22 -20.33 -12.87 -20.36
N GLN A 23 -21.06 -11.81 -20.72
CA GLN A 23 -22.08 -11.21 -19.86
C GLN A 23 -23.31 -12.11 -19.82
N GLN A 24 -23.74 -12.48 -18.62
CA GLN A 24 -24.92 -13.28 -18.34
C GLN A 24 -25.88 -12.48 -17.45
N GLY A 25 -27.19 -12.56 -17.74
CA GLY A 25 -28.25 -11.90 -16.95
C GLY A 25 -29.48 -11.53 -17.79
N PRO A 26 -30.51 -10.92 -17.19
CA PRO A 26 -30.61 -10.49 -15.79
C PRO A 26 -30.92 -11.65 -14.83
N VAL A 27 -30.19 -11.73 -13.72
CA VAL A 27 -30.45 -12.65 -12.61
C VAL A 27 -30.80 -11.86 -11.35
N ASP A 28 -31.68 -12.40 -10.52
CA ASP A 28 -31.97 -11.81 -9.21
C ASP A 28 -30.90 -12.20 -8.17
N SER A 29 -30.98 -11.58 -6.99
CA SER A 29 -30.07 -11.83 -5.88
C SER A 29 -30.12 -13.27 -5.34
N ALA A 30 -31.28 -13.93 -5.43
CA ALA A 30 -31.45 -15.31 -4.97
C ALA A 30 -30.82 -16.33 -5.94
N ALA A 31 -30.93 -16.09 -7.25
CA ALA A 31 -30.28 -16.85 -8.30
C ALA A 31 -28.76 -16.68 -8.25
N LEU A 32 -28.26 -15.48 -7.94
CA LEU A 32 -26.83 -15.24 -7.74
C LEU A 32 -26.28 -16.04 -6.54
N ALA A 33 -27.04 -16.14 -5.45
CA ALA A 33 -26.69 -16.97 -4.30
C ALA A 33 -26.69 -18.48 -4.62
N GLN A 34 -27.53 -18.93 -5.55
CA GLN A 34 -27.48 -20.31 -6.06
C GLN A 34 -26.21 -20.56 -6.87
N LEU A 35 -25.87 -19.65 -7.79
CA LEU A 35 -24.65 -19.76 -8.60
C LEU A 35 -23.37 -19.78 -7.75
N TRP A 36 -23.35 -19.04 -6.63
CA TRP A 36 -22.24 -19.08 -5.67
C TRP A 36 -22.12 -20.46 -5.01
N ARG A 37 -23.23 -21.03 -4.55
CA ARG A 37 -23.26 -22.36 -3.93
C ARG A 37 -22.86 -23.45 -4.92
N ASP A 38 -23.20 -23.28 -6.19
CA ASP A 38 -22.85 -24.20 -7.27
C ASP A 38 -21.39 -24.00 -7.77
N GLY A 39 -20.64 -23.05 -7.20
CA GLY A 39 -19.25 -22.74 -7.57
C GLY A 39 -19.10 -22.15 -8.97
N ARG A 40 -20.20 -21.66 -9.55
CA ARG A 40 -20.25 -21.07 -10.89
C ARG A 40 -19.79 -19.62 -10.91
N VAL A 41 -19.85 -18.95 -9.77
CA VAL A 41 -19.35 -17.59 -9.53
C VAL A 41 -18.58 -17.57 -8.22
N ASP A 42 -17.53 -16.75 -8.17
CA ASP A 42 -16.60 -16.61 -7.05
C ASP A 42 -16.41 -15.13 -6.67
N ALA A 43 -15.61 -14.86 -5.62
CA ALA A 43 -15.44 -13.49 -5.12
C ALA A 43 -14.78 -12.53 -6.14
N ALA A 44 -14.10 -13.08 -7.15
CA ALA A 44 -13.48 -12.32 -8.22
C ALA A 44 -14.42 -12.07 -9.41
N THR A 45 -15.56 -12.77 -9.45
CA THR A 45 -16.54 -12.67 -10.53
C THR A 45 -17.11 -11.26 -10.60
N LEU A 46 -17.06 -10.66 -11.79
CA LEU A 46 -17.50 -9.28 -12.01
C LEU A 46 -19.02 -9.22 -12.10
N LEU A 47 -19.60 -8.31 -11.33
CA LEU A 47 -21.02 -7.99 -11.30
C LEU A 47 -21.30 -6.56 -11.74
N TRP A 48 -22.45 -6.39 -12.39
CA TRP A 48 -22.96 -5.11 -12.85
C TRP A 48 -24.45 -4.96 -12.59
N ARG A 49 -24.87 -3.73 -12.28
CA ARG A 49 -26.29 -3.32 -12.12
C ARG A 49 -26.51 -1.95 -12.75
N GLU A 50 -27.76 -1.59 -13.03
CA GLU A 50 -28.08 -0.34 -13.74
C GLU A 50 -27.71 0.94 -12.96
N ALA A 51 -27.57 0.86 -11.63
CA ALA A 51 -27.23 1.99 -10.76
C ALA A 51 -25.71 2.24 -10.58
N GLN A 52 -24.82 1.57 -11.32
CA GLN A 52 -23.36 1.71 -11.15
C GLN A 52 -22.59 2.02 -12.44
N ALA A 53 -21.51 2.79 -12.29
CA ALA A 53 -20.70 3.31 -13.39
C ALA A 53 -19.85 2.25 -14.13
N GLY A 54 -19.68 1.04 -13.57
CA GLY A 54 -18.86 0.00 -14.18
C GLY A 54 -18.93 -1.34 -13.44
N TRP A 55 -18.32 -2.38 -14.02
CA TRP A 55 -18.27 -3.74 -13.46
C TRP A 55 -17.41 -3.78 -12.19
N GLN A 56 -17.89 -4.44 -11.13
CA GLN A 56 -17.19 -4.57 -9.85
C GLN A 56 -17.16 -6.03 -9.38
N PRO A 57 -16.08 -6.49 -8.73
CA PRO A 57 -15.97 -7.87 -8.25
C PRO A 57 -17.00 -8.16 -7.14
N LEU A 58 -17.57 -9.37 -7.14
CA LEU A 58 -18.58 -9.83 -6.18
C LEU A 58 -18.12 -9.68 -4.72
N GLY A 59 -16.84 -9.93 -4.43
CA GLY A 59 -16.27 -9.74 -3.10
C GLY A 59 -16.29 -8.29 -2.60
N GLY A 60 -16.46 -7.30 -3.49
CA GLY A 60 -16.63 -5.89 -3.14
C GLY A 60 -18.02 -5.55 -2.56
N PHE A 61 -19.00 -6.47 -2.67
CA PHE A 61 -20.39 -6.27 -2.26
C PHE A 61 -20.73 -6.92 -0.92
N GLY A 62 -19.76 -7.07 -0.01
CA GLY A 62 -19.97 -7.75 1.29
C GLY A 62 -21.08 -7.16 2.17
N ALA A 63 -21.44 -5.88 1.99
CA ALA A 63 -22.56 -5.24 2.67
C ALA A 63 -23.94 -5.57 2.04
N ASP A 64 -23.97 -5.87 0.73
CA ASP A 64 -25.20 -6.16 -0.03
C ASP A 64 -25.52 -7.67 -0.04
N PHE A 65 -24.52 -8.54 0.20
CA PHE A 65 -24.68 -9.99 0.21
C PHE A 65 -24.18 -10.61 1.52
N PRO A 66 -25.06 -10.81 2.52
CA PRO A 66 -24.70 -11.36 3.83
C PRO A 66 -24.06 -12.75 3.78
N TRP A 67 -24.36 -13.54 2.74
CA TRP A 67 -23.78 -14.86 2.49
C TRP A 67 -22.31 -14.84 2.03
N LEU A 68 -21.75 -13.68 1.67
CA LEU A 68 -20.31 -13.52 1.42
C LEU A 68 -19.50 -13.42 2.72
N SER A 69 -20.12 -12.98 3.80
CA SER A 69 -19.47 -12.67 5.09
C SER A 69 -19.07 -13.91 5.90
N GLU A 70 -19.56 -15.09 5.51
CA GLU A 70 -19.36 -16.35 6.24
C GLU A 70 -18.04 -17.05 5.88
N VAL A 71 -17.24 -16.50 4.95
CA VAL A 71 -16.00 -17.12 4.44
C VAL A 71 -14.71 -16.40 4.91
N HIS A 72 -14.79 -15.33 5.72
CA HIS A 72 -13.60 -14.56 6.13
C HIS A 72 -12.78 -15.18 7.28
N SER A 73 -13.10 -16.39 7.72
CA SER A 73 -12.32 -17.16 8.71
C SER A 73 -11.80 -18.46 8.12
N ALA A 74 -10.98 -18.39 7.06
CA ALA A 74 -10.21 -19.54 6.60
C ALA A 74 -8.78 -19.48 7.18
N PRO A 75 -8.27 -20.56 7.81
CA PRO A 75 -6.89 -20.63 8.26
C PRO A 75 -5.93 -20.55 7.07
N ILE A 76 -4.74 -19.96 7.30
CA ILE A 76 -3.66 -19.84 6.33
C ILE A 76 -3.45 -21.20 5.67
N PRO A 77 -3.54 -21.32 4.33
CA PRO A 77 -3.38 -22.60 3.66
C PRO A 77 -1.94 -23.11 3.86
N PRO A 78 -1.73 -24.43 4.00
CA PRO A 78 -0.38 -24.99 3.97
C PRO A 78 0.32 -24.59 2.68
N PRO A 79 1.66 -24.45 2.68
CA PRO A 79 2.41 -24.10 1.49
C PRO A 79 2.04 -25.07 0.37
N LEU A 80 1.63 -24.53 -0.77
CA LEU A 80 1.27 -25.30 -1.95
C LEU A 80 2.40 -26.29 -2.26
N PRO A 81 2.12 -27.58 -2.54
CA PRO A 81 3.12 -28.46 -3.12
C PRO A 81 3.60 -27.79 -4.41
N SER A 82 4.90 -27.62 -4.53
CA SER A 82 5.59 -27.11 -5.73
C SER A 82 5.38 -28.08 -6.90
N HIS A 83 4.19 -28.06 -7.46
CA HIS A 83 3.97 -28.54 -8.81
C HIS A 83 4.59 -27.48 -9.71
N SER A 84 5.84 -27.74 -10.13
CA SER A 84 6.28 -27.21 -11.42
C SER A 84 5.18 -27.58 -12.41
N PRO A 85 4.55 -26.62 -13.11
CA PRO A 85 3.75 -26.99 -14.26
C PRO A 85 4.72 -27.71 -15.19
N GLY A 86 4.59 -29.04 -15.26
CA GLY A 86 5.23 -29.81 -16.32
C GLY A 86 4.77 -29.14 -17.59
N ILE A 87 5.70 -28.52 -18.30
CA ILE A 87 5.45 -27.90 -19.60
C ILE A 87 4.74 -28.99 -20.40
N PRO A 88 3.45 -28.83 -20.77
CA PRO A 88 2.83 -29.81 -21.63
C PRO A 88 3.65 -29.81 -22.91
N THR A 89 4.32 -30.92 -23.19
CA THR A 89 4.96 -31.14 -24.49
C THR A 89 3.88 -30.91 -25.54
N PRO A 90 4.00 -29.90 -26.41
CA PRO A 90 2.98 -29.63 -27.40
C PRO A 90 2.86 -30.87 -28.30
N PRO A 91 1.66 -31.29 -28.69
CA PRO A 91 1.55 -32.25 -29.78
C PRO A 91 2.25 -31.62 -30.99
N ALA A 92 3.15 -32.39 -31.61
CA ALA A 92 3.79 -31.99 -32.86
C ALA A 92 2.69 -31.73 -33.90
N ARG A 93 2.25 -30.48 -34.02
CA ARG A 93 1.39 -30.05 -35.11
C ARG A 93 2.22 -30.09 -36.37
N SER A 94 2.02 -31.16 -37.13
CA SER A 94 2.42 -31.25 -38.52
C SER A 94 1.83 -30.06 -39.29
N GLY A 95 2.70 -29.35 -40.01
CA GLY A 95 2.29 -28.39 -41.04
C GLY A 95 2.43 -26.93 -40.65
N MET A 96 3.66 -26.47 -40.41
CA MET A 96 4.00 -25.06 -40.56
C MET A 96 3.79 -24.68 -42.04
N ARG A 97 2.59 -24.21 -42.38
CA ARG A 97 2.43 -23.32 -43.52
C ARG A 97 3.03 -21.98 -43.08
N MET A 98 4.28 -21.77 -43.47
CA MET A 98 5.03 -20.53 -43.27
C MET A 98 4.30 -19.39 -43.99
N GLY A 99 3.37 -18.74 -43.29
CA GLY A 99 2.59 -17.62 -43.80
C GLY A 99 2.49 -16.54 -42.75
N ALA A 100 2.93 -15.32 -43.12
CA ALA A 100 2.77 -13.98 -42.54
C ALA A 100 2.41 -13.74 -41.04
N GLY A 101 1.60 -14.57 -40.38
CA GLY A 101 1.11 -14.35 -39.01
C GLY A 101 2.17 -14.49 -37.90
N CYS A 102 3.19 -15.32 -38.06
CA CYS A 102 4.26 -15.47 -37.05
C CYS A 102 5.16 -14.21 -36.98
N ALA A 103 5.37 -13.54 -38.11
CA ALA A 103 6.11 -12.27 -38.15
C ALA A 103 5.36 -11.15 -37.42
N ILE A 104 4.04 -11.06 -37.59
CA ILE A 104 3.20 -10.06 -36.93
C ILE A 104 3.23 -10.23 -35.40
N ALA A 105 3.16 -11.47 -34.91
CA ALA A 105 3.21 -11.73 -33.47
C ALA A 105 4.54 -11.31 -32.82
N VAL A 106 5.67 -11.57 -33.49
CA VAL A 106 7.00 -11.16 -33.00
C VAL A 106 7.16 -9.65 -33.00
N VAL A 107 6.71 -8.98 -34.07
CA VAL A 107 6.75 -7.52 -34.16
C VAL A 107 5.86 -6.87 -33.09
N ALA A 108 4.64 -7.38 -32.90
CA ALA A 108 3.73 -6.88 -31.86
C ALA A 108 4.31 -7.06 -30.44
N ALA A 109 4.96 -8.19 -30.16
CA ALA A 109 5.62 -8.41 -28.88
C ALA A 109 6.80 -7.45 -28.66
N PHE A 110 7.64 -7.23 -29.67
CA PHE A 110 8.77 -6.29 -29.57
C PHE A 110 8.29 -4.86 -29.31
N VAL A 111 7.29 -4.39 -30.08
CA VAL A 111 6.69 -3.07 -29.86
C VAL A 111 6.06 -2.98 -28.46
N GLY A 112 5.38 -4.02 -28.00
CA GLY A 112 4.82 -4.08 -26.66
C GLY A 112 5.86 -3.91 -25.55
N VAL A 113 6.99 -4.62 -25.64
CA VAL A 113 8.11 -4.50 -24.68
C VAL A 113 8.69 -3.08 -24.70
N MET A 114 8.86 -2.48 -25.88
CA MET A 114 9.36 -1.11 -25.99
C MET A 114 8.42 -0.10 -25.33
N VAL A 115 7.11 -0.21 -25.55
CA VAL A 115 6.12 0.67 -24.92
C VAL A 115 6.10 0.50 -23.41
N ILE A 116 6.10 -0.73 -22.90
CA ILE A 116 6.16 -1.01 -21.45
C ILE A 116 7.45 -0.44 -20.83
N GLY A 117 8.58 -0.55 -21.54
CA GLY A 117 9.86 0.02 -21.11
C GLY A 117 9.79 1.54 -20.91
N ILE A 118 9.19 2.27 -21.85
CA ILE A 118 9.01 3.73 -21.74
C ILE A 118 8.08 4.08 -20.57
N LEU A 119 6.96 3.37 -20.43
CA LEU A 119 6.03 3.59 -19.32
C LEU A 119 6.68 3.33 -17.95
N ALA A 120 7.46 2.24 -17.84
CA ALA A 120 8.17 1.89 -16.61
C ALA A 120 9.24 2.94 -16.27
N ALA A 121 9.96 3.46 -17.25
CA ALA A 121 11.00 4.49 -17.04
C ALA A 121 10.45 5.78 -16.41
N ILE A 122 9.18 6.11 -16.64
CA ILE A 122 8.53 7.28 -16.05
C ILE A 122 7.86 6.93 -14.71
N ALA A 123 7.20 5.76 -14.63
CA ALA A 123 6.43 5.36 -13.45
C ALA A 123 7.32 5.00 -12.25
N LEU A 124 8.43 4.28 -12.48
CA LEU A 124 9.33 3.82 -11.42
C LEU A 124 9.99 4.96 -10.61
N PRO A 125 10.60 6.00 -11.22
CA PRO A 125 11.22 7.06 -10.43
C PRO A 125 10.21 7.84 -9.59
N ALA A 126 9.00 8.06 -10.11
CA ALA A 126 7.92 8.72 -9.36
C ALA A 126 7.47 7.88 -8.15
N TYR A 127 7.37 6.56 -8.30
CA TYR A 127 7.00 5.66 -7.20
C TYR A 127 8.08 5.59 -6.11
N GLN A 128 9.35 5.60 -6.50
CA GLN A 128 10.47 5.62 -5.55
C GLN A 128 10.43 6.86 -4.65
N ASP A 129 10.14 8.04 -5.20
CA ASP A 129 10.06 9.26 -4.39
C ASP A 129 8.92 9.20 -3.36
N TYR A 130 7.77 8.63 -3.73
CA TYR A 130 6.65 8.46 -2.81
C TYR A 130 7.01 7.52 -1.65
N THR A 131 7.60 6.36 -1.96
CA THR A 131 8.01 5.39 -0.94
C THR A 131 9.10 5.93 -0.03
N LYS A 132 10.08 6.66 -0.57
CA LYS A 132 11.11 7.35 0.23
C LYS A 132 10.50 8.35 1.20
N ARG A 133 9.57 9.20 0.75
CA ARG A 133 8.87 10.14 1.62
C ARG A 133 8.07 9.44 2.72
N ALA A 134 7.39 8.34 2.40
CA ALA A 134 6.65 7.56 3.37
C ALA A 134 7.57 6.96 4.46
N LEU A 135 8.74 6.44 4.06
CA LEU A 135 9.73 5.91 4.99
C LEU A 135 10.35 7.00 5.87
N VAL A 136 10.66 8.17 5.33
CA VAL A 136 11.13 9.31 6.14
C VAL A 136 10.05 9.76 7.14
N MET A 137 8.77 9.76 6.74
CA MET A 137 7.67 10.04 7.66
C MET A 137 7.57 9.01 8.78
N GLN A 138 7.78 7.74 8.48
CA GLN A 138 7.83 6.69 9.50
C GLN A 138 8.95 6.97 10.52
N GLN A 139 10.13 7.40 10.06
CA GLN A 139 11.27 7.75 10.92
C GLN A 139 11.00 8.99 11.78
N ILE A 140 10.31 9.99 11.22
CA ILE A 140 9.85 11.17 11.98
C ILE A 140 8.87 10.78 13.08
N VAL A 141 7.96 9.84 12.80
CA VAL A 141 6.98 9.36 13.79
C VAL A 141 7.65 8.50 14.86
N SER A 142 8.67 7.72 14.53
CA SER A 142 9.41 6.93 15.54
C SER A 142 10.22 7.78 16.51
N ALA A 143 10.44 9.07 16.22
CA ALA A 143 11.05 10.02 17.16
C ALA A 143 10.07 10.54 18.24
N ALA A 144 8.76 10.25 18.13
CA ALA A 144 7.73 10.68 19.08
C ALA A 144 8.01 10.37 20.57
N PRO A 145 8.49 9.18 20.99
CA PRO A 145 8.73 8.89 22.40
C PRO A 145 9.80 9.80 23.01
N ILE A 146 10.87 10.09 22.27
CA ILE A 146 11.94 10.99 22.74
C ILE A 146 11.40 12.41 22.84
N LYS A 147 10.66 12.88 21.84
CA LYS A 147 10.01 14.20 21.87
C LYS A 147 9.07 14.35 23.07
N ALA A 148 8.32 13.30 23.42
CA ALA A 148 7.44 13.30 24.58
C ALA A 148 8.23 13.50 25.89
N ARG A 149 9.35 12.79 26.06
CA ARG A 149 10.23 12.94 27.23
C ARG A 149 10.81 14.35 27.35
N ILE A 150 11.23 14.95 26.22
CA ILE A 150 11.70 16.34 26.21
C ILE A 150 10.59 17.29 26.63
N SER A 151 9.38 17.14 26.06
CA SER A 151 8.26 18.01 26.41
C SER A 151 7.84 17.88 27.86
N GLU A 152 7.90 16.67 28.44
CA GLU A 152 7.58 16.46 29.85
C GLU A 152 8.61 17.10 30.78
N ALA A 153 9.91 16.93 30.49
CA ALA A 153 10.98 17.56 31.27
C ALA A 153 10.90 19.08 31.18
N PHE A 154 10.69 19.62 29.97
CA PHE A 154 10.54 21.05 29.75
C PHE A 154 9.31 21.63 30.46
N ALA A 155 8.19 20.90 30.48
CA ALA A 155 6.98 21.34 31.19
C ALA A 155 7.10 21.32 32.72
N ARG A 156 8.00 20.49 33.28
CA ARG A 156 8.22 20.39 34.74
C ARG A 156 9.12 21.51 35.26
N ASP A 157 10.30 21.66 34.65
CA ASP A 157 11.38 22.49 35.20
C ASP A 157 11.65 23.75 34.36
N GLY A 158 11.06 23.87 33.17
CA GLY A 158 11.34 24.96 32.21
C GLY A 158 12.73 24.87 31.58
N GLU A 159 13.53 23.87 31.95
CA GLU A 159 14.86 23.62 31.45
C GLU A 159 14.85 22.57 30.33
N CYS A 160 15.72 22.77 29.34
CA CYS A 160 15.85 21.82 28.25
C CYS A 160 16.79 20.69 28.68
N PRO A 161 16.36 19.41 28.65
CA PRO A 161 17.23 18.30 29.03
C PRO A 161 18.37 18.17 28.01
N ALA A 162 19.60 18.43 28.48
CA ALA A 162 20.82 18.22 27.68
C ALA A 162 21.20 16.73 27.55
N ASP A 163 20.69 15.90 28.46
CA ASP A 163 20.84 14.46 28.41
C ASP A 163 19.57 13.81 28.95
N LEU A 164 18.97 12.93 28.16
CA LEU A 164 17.84 12.10 28.58
C LEU A 164 18.29 10.74 29.13
N ALA A 165 19.61 10.51 29.30
CA ALA A 165 20.19 9.21 29.61
C ALA A 165 19.64 8.13 28.67
N LEU A 166 19.67 8.41 27.35
CA LEU A 166 19.20 7.48 26.33
C LEU A 166 20.16 6.31 26.25
N GLU A 167 19.65 5.09 26.42
CA GLU A 167 20.40 3.88 26.11
C GLU A 167 20.28 3.56 24.61
N SER A 168 21.13 2.67 24.12
CA SER A 168 21.08 2.27 22.69
C SER A 168 19.72 1.68 22.28
N THR A 169 18.94 1.15 23.23
CA THR A 169 17.59 0.62 23.01
C THR A 169 16.52 1.71 22.87
N ASP A 170 16.78 2.92 23.35
CA ASP A 170 15.86 4.06 23.22
C ASP A 170 15.98 4.76 21.87
N VAL A 171 17.12 4.57 21.18
CA VAL A 171 17.34 5.10 19.84
C VAL A 171 16.48 4.33 18.83
N PRO A 172 15.54 5.00 18.12
CA PRO A 172 14.67 4.31 17.19
C PRO A 172 15.46 3.71 16.02
N ALA A 173 15.00 2.55 15.54
CA ALA A 173 15.63 1.88 14.41
C ALA A 173 15.65 2.77 13.16
N GLY A 174 16.84 3.00 12.61
CA GLY A 174 17.07 3.91 11.48
C GLY A 174 17.84 5.18 11.87
N PHE A 175 18.15 5.37 13.15
CA PHE A 175 19.05 6.40 13.64
C PHE A 175 20.27 5.78 14.31
N SER A 176 21.43 6.40 14.11
CA SER A 176 22.70 6.00 14.72
C SER A 176 22.95 6.73 16.03
N GLU A 177 22.42 7.94 16.16
CA GLU A 177 22.67 8.84 17.30
C GLU A 177 21.48 9.78 17.49
N VAL A 178 21.20 10.08 18.76
CA VAL A 178 20.24 11.11 19.16
C VAL A 178 20.92 12.05 20.15
N TRP A 179 20.96 13.33 19.79
CA TRP A 179 21.37 14.40 20.67
C TRP A 179 20.15 15.20 21.13
N THR A 180 20.11 15.57 22.41
CA THR A 180 19.06 16.41 23.00
C THR A 180 19.68 17.62 23.66
N GLY A 181 19.02 18.76 23.57
CA GLY A 181 19.49 19.94 24.26
C GLY A 181 19.01 21.24 23.64
N ARG A 182 19.66 22.32 24.06
CA ARG A 182 19.39 23.66 23.54
C ARG A 182 20.31 23.93 22.35
N PHE A 183 19.70 24.30 21.22
CA PHE A 183 20.42 24.70 20.02
C PHE A 183 21.01 26.09 20.17
N GLU A 184 21.88 26.49 19.23
CA GLU A 184 22.58 27.79 19.25
C GLU A 184 21.62 28.98 19.21
N ASP A 185 20.43 28.80 18.62
CA ASP A 185 19.34 29.78 18.56
C ASP A 185 18.56 29.92 19.88
N GLY A 186 18.92 29.14 20.89
CA GLY A 186 18.25 29.10 22.18
C GLY A 186 17.01 28.21 22.22
N THR A 187 16.65 27.53 21.12
CA THR A 187 15.48 26.66 21.06
C THR A 187 15.79 25.29 21.69
N CYS A 188 14.85 24.76 22.47
CA CYS A 188 14.98 23.40 23.02
C CYS A 188 14.61 22.37 21.96
N GLY A 189 15.33 21.25 21.88
CA GLY A 189 14.92 20.19 20.99
C GLY A 189 15.88 19.01 20.91
N ALA A 190 15.83 18.33 19.77
CA ALA A 190 16.61 17.12 19.52
C ALA A 190 17.09 17.04 18.08
N GLN A 191 18.27 16.45 17.92
CA GLN A 191 18.87 16.11 16.64
C GLN A 191 18.99 14.60 16.54
N PHE A 192 18.54 14.06 15.43
CA PHE A 192 18.61 12.64 15.11
C PHE A 192 19.51 12.47 13.88
N THR A 193 20.51 11.60 13.98
CA THR A 193 21.39 11.26 12.86
C THR A 193 20.93 9.93 12.28
N PHE A 194 20.62 9.92 10.99
CA PHE A 194 20.19 8.72 10.27
C PHE A 194 21.32 7.71 10.14
N ASP A 195 21.00 6.45 10.43
CA ASP A 195 21.82 5.31 10.03
C ASP A 195 21.45 4.85 8.61
N GLU A 196 22.23 3.94 8.04
CA GLU A 196 21.90 3.33 6.75
C GLU A 196 20.61 2.51 6.87
N VAL A 197 19.56 2.95 6.16
CA VAL A 197 18.29 2.24 6.08
C VAL A 197 18.20 1.59 4.70
N ALA A 198 18.06 0.26 4.65
CA ALA A 198 18.10 -0.50 3.39
C ALA A 198 17.12 -0.01 2.29
N ARG A 199 16.02 0.63 2.68
CA ARG A 199 15.00 1.18 1.75
C ARG A 199 15.13 2.69 1.50
N LEU A 200 16.09 3.35 2.13
CA LEU A 200 16.43 4.76 1.96
C LEU A 200 17.93 4.88 1.68
N PRO A 201 18.40 4.49 0.48
CA PRO A 201 19.83 4.58 0.17
C PRO A 201 20.30 6.03 0.21
N GLY A 202 21.47 6.26 0.82
CA GLY A 202 22.11 7.58 0.86
C GLY A 202 21.60 8.53 1.94
N VAL A 203 20.88 8.03 2.95
CA VAL A 203 20.46 8.82 4.12
C VAL A 203 21.46 8.78 5.27
N LYS A 204 22.46 7.90 5.22
CA LYS A 204 23.47 7.76 6.27
C LYS A 204 24.14 9.10 6.58
N ASP A 205 24.32 9.37 7.88
CA ASP A 205 24.93 10.58 8.44
C ASP A 205 24.13 11.88 8.17
N LYS A 206 22.93 11.80 7.58
CA LYS A 206 22.01 12.93 7.45
C LYS A 206 21.33 13.21 8.77
N LYS A 207 20.98 14.48 9.00
CA LYS A 207 20.41 14.94 10.27
C LYS A 207 18.95 15.33 10.12
N LEU A 208 18.20 15.10 11.18
CA LEU A 208 16.81 15.50 11.35
C LEU A 208 16.71 16.24 12.69
N TRP A 209 16.27 17.49 12.63
CA TRP A 209 16.14 18.36 13.78
C TRP A 209 14.68 18.57 14.14
N PHE A 210 14.42 18.55 15.44
CA PHE A 210 13.14 18.92 16.01
C PHE A 210 13.34 20.02 17.02
N TRP A 211 12.56 21.09 16.90
CA TRP A 211 12.57 22.24 17.79
C TRP A 211 11.22 22.35 18.46
N LEU A 212 11.22 22.53 19.77
CA LEU A 212 10.05 22.83 20.56
C LEU A 212 9.86 24.35 20.58
N ASP A 213 8.64 24.81 20.37
CA ASP A 213 8.33 26.24 20.48
C ASP A 213 8.47 26.75 21.92
N GLU A 214 8.49 28.08 22.08
CA GLU A 214 8.60 28.72 23.41
C GLU A 214 7.46 28.32 24.37
N THR A 215 6.29 27.94 23.83
CA THR A 215 5.14 27.50 24.63
C THR A 215 5.25 26.04 25.08
N GLY A 216 6.17 25.26 24.53
CA GLY A 216 6.32 23.84 24.88
C GLY A 216 5.25 22.94 24.27
N HIS A 217 4.49 23.41 23.28
CA HIS A 217 3.30 22.73 22.75
C HIS A 217 3.38 22.39 21.27
N GLN A 218 4.24 23.04 20.50
CA GLN A 218 4.37 22.84 19.06
C GLN A 218 5.77 22.40 18.69
N TRP A 219 5.85 21.29 17.97
CA TRP A 219 7.12 20.80 17.42
C TRP A 219 7.26 21.24 15.97
N LYS A 220 8.34 21.96 15.70
CA LYS A 220 8.82 22.23 14.35
C LYS A 220 9.90 21.22 13.98
N CYS A 221 10.11 21.02 12.69
CA CYS A 221 10.97 19.97 12.14
C CYS A 221 11.77 20.55 10.96
N SER A 222 13.02 20.15 10.79
CA SER A 222 13.84 20.40 9.59
C SER A 222 14.85 19.26 9.40
N SER A 223 15.45 19.09 8.22
CA SER A 223 16.41 18.01 7.94
C SER A 223 17.37 18.34 6.80
N ASP A 224 18.53 17.68 6.80
CA ASP A 224 19.54 17.69 5.72
C ASP A 224 19.20 16.79 4.51
N LEU A 225 18.04 16.15 4.53
CA LEU A 225 17.57 15.30 3.43
C LEU A 225 17.06 16.14 2.25
N ASP A 226 16.99 15.52 1.08
CA ASP A 226 16.37 16.15 -0.09
C ASP A 226 14.90 16.51 0.22
N ASN A 227 14.52 17.76 -0.06
CA ASN A 227 13.17 18.30 0.16
C ASN A 227 12.06 17.46 -0.51
N ARG A 228 12.35 16.70 -1.57
CA ARG A 228 11.43 15.76 -2.20
C ARG A 228 11.03 14.63 -1.25
N MET A 229 11.95 14.19 -0.41
CA MET A 229 11.73 13.13 0.59
C MET A 229 11.07 13.66 1.86
N LEU A 230 11.11 14.97 2.10
CA LEU A 230 10.55 15.56 3.30
C LEU A 230 9.05 15.88 3.17
N PRO A 231 8.27 15.73 4.26
CA PRO A 231 6.90 16.23 4.33
C PRO A 231 6.89 17.75 4.38
N ALA A 232 5.75 18.37 4.06
CA ALA A 232 5.65 19.83 3.97
C ALA A 232 6.01 20.55 5.28
N ASN A 233 5.77 19.93 6.44
CA ASN A 233 6.06 20.50 7.76
C ASN A 233 7.52 20.39 8.20
N CYS A 234 8.36 19.63 7.47
CA CYS A 234 9.79 19.51 7.74
C CYS A 234 10.67 20.14 6.65
N ARG A 235 10.06 20.84 5.67
CA ARG A 235 10.80 21.57 4.63
C ARG A 235 11.09 22.98 5.15
N GLY A 236 12.37 23.38 5.17
CA GLY A 236 12.80 24.70 5.62
C GLY A 236 14.27 24.73 5.92
#